data_AF-A0A7C2CHU6-F1
#
_entry.id   AF-A0A7C2CHU6-F1
#
_cell.length_a   1.000
_cell.length_b   1.000
_cell.length_c   1.000
_cell.angle_alpha   90.00
_cell.angle_beta   90.00
_cell.angle_gamma   90.00
#
_symmetry.space_group_name_H-M   'P 1'
#
loop_
_entity.id
_entity.type
_entity.pdbx_description
1 polymer ?
#
loop_
_entity_poly.entity_id
_entity_poly.type
_entity_poly.pdbx_seq_one_letter_code
_entity_poly.pdbx_strand_id
1 'polypeptide(L)'
;MENLWTVLKIKNARIEARSPYFRELLFFTRYTLLYGGNEALLKELERAFHDPAYPLSLGREDELMLVEDIQLAEAEPGEPRLRGTLVPGDVRQMPELRPILREGAVFEPPVVETLPLAFTVDAKGIRHPESPVPVSFLPLGAELELPGISAWQWEGRAWVWVSA
;
A
#
# COMPACT_ATOMS: atom_id res chain seq x y z
N MET A 1 -22.28 1.53 -9.37
CA MET A 1 -22.91 2.70 -10.02
C MET A 1 -21.76 3.53 -10.57
N GLU A 2 -21.48 3.44 -11.87
CA GLU A 2 -20.36 4.15 -12.51
C GLU A 2 -20.66 5.66 -12.57
N ASN A 3 -19.82 6.49 -11.96
CA ASN A 3 -19.91 7.94 -12.07
C ASN A 3 -19.03 8.41 -13.23
N LEU A 4 -19.66 8.76 -14.36
CA LEU A 4 -18.99 9.21 -15.57
C LEU A 4 -18.61 10.70 -15.46
N TRP A 5 -17.36 11.00 -15.10
CA TRP A 5 -16.84 12.38 -15.16
C TRP A 5 -16.26 12.65 -16.54
N THR A 6 -16.77 13.70 -17.22
CA THR A 6 -16.29 14.11 -18.55
C THR A 6 -15.32 15.28 -18.40
N VAL A 7 -14.02 15.06 -18.66
CA VAL A 7 -13.03 16.15 -18.68
C VAL A 7 -12.97 16.75 -20.08
N LEU A 8 -13.22 18.06 -20.19
CA LEU A 8 -13.11 18.80 -21.45
C LEU A 8 -11.67 19.25 -21.67
N LYS A 9 -10.97 18.59 -22.60
CA LYS A 9 -9.66 19.08 -23.06
C LYS A 9 -9.88 20.18 -24.10
N ILE A 10 -9.61 21.42 -23.72
CA ILE A 10 -9.65 22.58 -24.62
C ILE A 10 -8.25 22.80 -25.17
N LYS A 11 -8.12 22.76 -26.50
CA LYS A 11 -6.91 23.15 -27.22
C LYS A 11 -7.32 24.09 -28.35
N ASN A 12 -6.66 25.25 -28.47
CA ASN A 12 -6.97 26.28 -29.48
C ASN A 12 -8.46 26.66 -29.55
N ALA A 13 -9.10 26.87 -28.40
CA ALA A 13 -10.51 27.27 -28.29
C ALA A 13 -11.52 26.32 -28.96
N ARG A 14 -11.13 25.06 -29.23
CA ARG A 14 -12.02 24.01 -29.75
C ARG A 14 -11.98 22.78 -28.83
N ILE A 15 -13.14 22.15 -28.66
CA ILE A 15 -13.29 20.90 -27.91
C ILE A 15 -12.85 19.77 -28.86
N GLU A 16 -11.66 19.22 -28.61
CA GLU A 16 -10.99 18.30 -29.56
C GLU A 16 -11.45 16.84 -29.39
N ALA A 17 -11.87 16.43 -28.19
CA ALA A 17 -12.46 15.11 -27.94
C ALA A 17 -13.23 15.05 -26.60
N ARG A 18 -14.35 14.33 -26.57
CA ARG A 18 -14.95 13.83 -25.33
C ARG A 18 -14.27 12.50 -25.00
N SER A 19 -13.19 12.54 -24.22
CA SER A 19 -12.64 11.30 -23.68
C SER A 19 -13.39 10.98 -22.40
N PRO A 20 -14.18 9.90 -22.33
CA PRO A 20 -14.70 9.43 -21.05
C PRO A 20 -13.50 9.10 -20.16
N TYR A 21 -13.40 9.75 -19.00
CA TYR A 21 -12.39 9.43 -18.02
C TYR A 21 -12.99 8.34 -17.13
N PHE A 22 -12.64 7.08 -17.40
CA PHE A 22 -12.99 5.98 -16.51
C PHE A 22 -12.05 5.99 -15.30
N ARG A 23 -12.62 5.94 -14.10
CA ARG A 23 -11.90 5.82 -12.83
C ARG A 23 -12.42 4.61 -12.10
N GLU A 24 -11.51 3.75 -11.71
CA GLU A 24 -11.77 2.75 -10.69
C GLU A 24 -11.62 3.44 -9.33
N LEU A 25 -12.60 3.23 -8.46
CA LEU A 25 -12.60 3.72 -7.08
C LEU A 25 -12.73 2.50 -6.18
N LEU A 26 -11.85 2.41 -5.19
CA LEU A 26 -11.97 1.41 -4.16
C LEU A 26 -12.92 1.94 -3.07
N PHE A 27 -13.98 1.20 -2.78
CA PHE A 27 -14.99 1.59 -1.80
C PHE A 27 -14.76 0.87 -0.48
N PHE A 28 -14.90 1.61 0.63
CA PHE A 28 -14.81 1.08 2.00
C PHE A 28 -13.50 0.34 2.31
N THR A 29 -12.39 0.78 1.71
CA THR A 29 -11.08 0.22 2.00
C THR A 29 -10.60 0.63 3.37
N ARG A 30 -9.91 -0.30 4.04
CA ARG A 30 -9.23 -0.06 5.31
C ARG A 30 -7.79 -0.53 5.16
N TYR A 31 -6.86 0.32 5.56
CA TYR A 31 -5.44 0.06 5.48
C TYR A 31 -4.83 0.19 6.87
N THR A 32 -3.86 -0.66 7.15
CA THR A 32 -2.95 -0.48 8.29
C THR A 32 -1.60 -0.11 7.69
N LEU A 33 -1.14 1.10 7.99
CA LEU A 33 0.17 1.58 7.55
C LEU A 33 1.15 1.43 8.71
N LEU A 34 2.28 0.78 8.45
CA LEU A 34 3.32 0.53 9.43
C LEU A 34 4.56 1.31 9.01
N TYR A 35 5.04 2.17 9.91
CA TYR A 35 6.24 2.98 9.69
C TYR A 35 7.31 2.55 10.69
N GLY A 36 8.53 2.32 10.19
CA GLY A 36 9.69 1.98 11.00
C GLY A 36 10.77 3.04 10.85
N GLY A 37 11.53 3.30 11.91
CA GLY A 37 12.63 4.26 11.85
C GLY A 37 13.04 4.81 13.21
N ASN A 38 13.67 5.98 13.17
CA ASN A 38 14.12 6.69 14.35
C ASN A 38 12.92 7.15 15.22
N GLU A 39 13.00 6.92 16.53
CA GLU A 39 11.93 7.24 17.49
C GLU A 39 11.49 8.72 17.46
N ALA A 40 12.43 9.66 17.29
CA ALA A 40 12.09 11.09 17.22
C ALA A 40 11.24 11.40 15.98
N LEU A 41 11.58 10.81 14.83
CA LEU A 41 10.80 10.94 13.60
C LEU A 41 9.43 10.28 13.73
N LEU A 42 9.35 9.09 14.34
CA LEU A 42 8.08 8.40 14.56
C LEU A 42 7.14 9.20 15.47
N LYS A 43 7.66 9.84 16.52
CA LYS A 43 6.89 10.76 17.38
C LYS A 43 6.43 12.01 16.65
N GLU A 44 7.21 12.52 15.70
CA GLU A 44 6.78 13.64 14.85
C GLU A 44 5.63 13.22 13.92
N LEU A 45 5.74 12.05 13.29
CA LEU A 45 4.69 11.48 12.44
C LEU A 45 3.40 11.22 13.22
N GLU A 46 3.49 10.62 14.40
CA GLU A 46 2.34 10.38 15.29
C GLU A 46 1.55 11.69 15.53
N ARG A 47 2.26 12.77 15.90
CA ARG A 47 1.63 14.09 16.11
C ARG A 47 1.01 14.63 14.83
N ALA A 48 1.70 14.50 13.69
CA ALA A 48 1.20 14.97 12.40
C ALA A 48 -0.04 14.21 11.93
N PHE A 49 -0.19 12.92 12.27
CA PHE A 49 -1.40 12.17 11.99
C PHE A 49 -2.56 12.53 12.93
N HIS A 50 -2.26 12.89 14.18
CA HIS A 50 -3.27 13.37 15.13
C HIS A 50 -3.85 14.74 14.77
N ASP A 51 -3.00 15.66 14.29
CA ASP A 51 -3.41 17.02 13.89
C ASP A 51 -2.78 17.39 12.54
N PRO A 52 -3.33 16.86 11.43
CA PRO A 52 -2.74 17.08 10.12
C PRO A 52 -3.03 18.51 9.63
N ALA A 53 -2.00 19.21 9.17
CA ALA A 53 -2.14 20.56 8.63
C ALA A 53 -3.04 20.64 7.38
N TYR A 54 -3.22 19.52 6.68
CA TYR A 54 -4.07 19.38 5.50
C TYR A 54 -4.90 18.09 5.59
N PRO A 55 -6.07 18.03 4.94
CA PRO A 55 -6.82 16.78 4.80
C PRO A 55 -5.94 15.69 4.19
N LEU A 56 -5.92 14.53 4.84
CA LEU A 56 -5.18 13.37 4.37
C LEU A 56 -5.95 12.67 3.24
N SER A 57 -5.24 12.21 2.22
CA SER A 57 -5.86 11.50 1.09
C SER A 57 -5.01 10.34 0.56
N LEU A 58 -5.64 9.35 -0.07
CA LEU A 58 -4.99 8.11 -0.55
C LEU A 58 -4.49 8.22 -1.99
N GLY A 59 -3.86 9.36 -2.31
CA GLY A 59 -3.23 9.61 -3.60
C GLY A 59 -3.93 10.70 -4.41
N ARG A 60 -5.25 10.84 -4.28
CA ARG A 60 -6.02 11.91 -4.93
C ARG A 60 -6.76 12.78 -3.92
N GLU A 61 -6.98 14.05 -4.24
CA GLU A 61 -7.70 15.00 -3.37
C GLU A 61 -9.17 14.61 -3.10
N ASP A 62 -9.77 13.83 -4.01
CA ASP A 62 -11.12 13.29 -3.90
C ASP A 62 -11.22 11.98 -3.11
N GLU A 63 -10.08 11.40 -2.69
CA GLU A 63 -9.98 10.15 -1.93
C GLU A 63 -9.54 10.45 -0.49
N LEU A 64 -10.34 11.24 0.22
CA LEU A 64 -10.08 11.61 1.61
C LEU A 64 -10.05 10.37 2.51
N MET A 65 -9.09 10.34 3.43
CA MET A 65 -8.98 9.28 4.43
C MET A 65 -9.38 9.79 5.81
N LEU A 66 -9.91 8.86 6.61
CA LEU A 66 -10.10 9.05 8.04
C LEU A 66 -9.08 8.19 8.79
N VAL A 67 -8.38 8.78 9.74
CA VAL A 67 -7.50 8.04 10.64
C VAL A 67 -8.35 7.44 11.75
N GLU A 68 -8.40 6.10 11.81
CA GLU A 68 -9.20 5.39 12.82
C GLU A 68 -8.44 5.21 14.14
N ASP A 69 -7.13 4.97 14.06
CA ASP A 69 -6.27 4.72 15.22
C ASP A 69 -4.81 5.07 14.89
N ILE A 70 -4.04 5.47 15.91
CA ILE A 70 -2.62 5.78 15.82
C ILE A 70 -1.93 5.17 17.04
N GLN A 71 -0.90 4.35 16.81
CA GLN A 71 -0.14 3.74 17.88
C GLN A 71 1.36 3.82 17.60
N LEU A 72 2.13 4.16 18.64
CA LEU A 72 3.56 4.00 18.67
C LEU A 72 3.90 2.75 19.49
N ALA A 73 4.52 1.77 18.85
CA ALA A 73 4.84 0.48 19.46
C ALA A 73 6.20 -0.04 19.01
N GLU A 74 6.79 -0.91 19.82
CA GLU A 74 7.95 -1.69 19.43
C GLU A 74 7.48 -2.93 18.65
N ALA A 75 8.14 -3.21 17.54
CA ALA A 75 7.87 -4.41 16.74
C ALA A 75 8.60 -5.60 17.34
N GLU A 76 7.91 -6.73 17.44
CA GLU A 76 8.50 -7.99 17.89
C GLU A 76 8.79 -8.90 16.69
N PRO A 77 9.84 -9.73 16.72
CA PRO A 77 10.03 -10.80 15.75
C PRO A 77 8.81 -11.73 15.73
N GLY A 78 8.33 -12.09 14.54
CA GLY A 78 7.17 -12.95 14.34
C GLY A 78 7.46 -14.15 13.45
N GLU A 79 6.54 -15.13 13.45
CA GLU A 79 6.55 -16.19 12.45
C GLU A 79 6.28 -15.61 11.06
N PRO A 80 6.90 -16.15 9.98
CA PRO A 80 6.71 -15.65 8.62
C PRO A 80 5.39 -16.11 7.99
N ARG A 81 4.29 -16.00 8.75
CA ARG A 81 2.94 -16.37 8.36
C ARG A 81 2.14 -15.12 8.03
N LEU A 82 2.14 -14.76 6.75
CA LEU A 82 1.67 -13.48 6.25
C LEU A 82 0.28 -13.61 5.60
N ARG A 83 -0.54 -12.58 5.77
CA ARG A 83 -1.88 -12.48 5.19
C ARG A 83 -2.25 -11.01 5.04
N GLY A 84 -2.89 -10.64 3.94
CA GLY A 84 -3.41 -9.27 3.81
C GLY A 84 -2.34 -8.17 3.84
N THR A 85 -1.12 -8.49 3.41
CA THR A 85 0.04 -7.61 3.52
C THR A 85 0.86 -7.64 2.24
N LEU A 86 1.76 -6.68 2.11
CA LEU A 86 2.78 -6.65 1.07
C LEU A 86 3.94 -7.58 1.42
N VAL A 87 4.54 -8.16 0.39
CA VAL A 87 5.77 -8.97 0.48
C VAL A 87 6.76 -8.53 -0.60
N PRO A 88 8.03 -8.28 -0.27
CA PRO A 88 9.06 -8.02 -1.27
C PRO A 88 9.23 -9.19 -2.24
N GLY A 89 9.34 -8.89 -3.53
CA GLY A 89 9.55 -9.90 -4.57
C GLY A 89 8.25 -10.45 -5.17
N ASP A 90 8.42 -11.38 -6.11
CA ASP A 90 7.34 -12.17 -6.70
C ASP A 90 7.17 -13.49 -5.92
N VAL A 91 6.14 -13.57 -5.07
CA VAL A 91 5.88 -14.76 -4.24
C VAL A 91 5.61 -16.00 -5.08
N ARG A 92 5.15 -15.87 -6.34
CA ARG A 92 4.89 -17.00 -7.23
C ARG A 92 6.17 -17.72 -7.66
N GLN A 93 7.32 -17.07 -7.48
CA GLN A 93 8.64 -17.60 -7.81
C GLN A 93 9.41 -18.07 -6.57
N MET A 94 8.83 -17.94 -5.37
CA MET A 94 9.47 -18.37 -4.13
C MET A 94 9.30 -19.89 -3.95
N PRO A 95 10.40 -20.68 -3.99
CA PRO A 95 10.31 -22.14 -4.02
C PRO A 95 9.83 -22.75 -2.69
N GLU A 96 10.02 -22.07 -1.58
CA GLU A 96 9.67 -22.56 -0.24
C GLU A 96 8.32 -22.06 0.28
N LEU A 97 7.58 -21.31 -0.54
CA LEU A 97 6.25 -20.79 -0.17
C LEU A 97 5.29 -21.94 0.18
N ARG A 98 4.56 -21.78 1.28
CA ARG A 98 3.55 -22.75 1.72
C ARG A 98 2.20 -22.05 1.93
N PRO A 99 1.18 -22.33 1.11
CA PRO A 99 -0.16 -21.79 1.35
C PRO A 99 -0.81 -22.50 2.54
N ILE A 100 -1.41 -21.72 3.44
CA ILE A 100 -2.15 -22.25 4.60
C ILE A 100 -3.62 -22.36 4.21
N LEU A 101 -4.01 -23.57 3.83
CA LEU A 101 -5.38 -23.86 3.40
C LEU A 101 -6.29 -24.12 4.60
N ARG A 102 -7.47 -23.49 4.60
CA ARG A 102 -8.55 -23.73 5.56
C ARG A 102 -9.81 -24.11 4.80
N GLU A 103 -10.66 -24.92 5.42
CA GLU A 103 -11.95 -25.25 4.82
C GLU A 103 -12.76 -23.97 4.53
N GLY A 104 -13.31 -23.88 3.32
CA GLY A 104 -14.03 -22.68 2.86
C GLY A 104 -13.15 -21.47 2.52
N ALA A 105 -11.82 -21.58 2.56
CA ALA A 105 -10.94 -20.49 2.14
C ALA A 105 -11.04 -20.24 0.63
N VAL A 106 -11.29 -18.97 0.26
CA VAL A 106 -11.16 -18.51 -1.13
C VAL A 106 -9.73 -18.04 -1.33
N PHE A 107 -8.98 -18.80 -2.12
CA PHE A 107 -7.59 -18.50 -2.42
C PHE A 107 -7.50 -17.70 -3.73
N GLU A 108 -7.54 -16.37 -3.60
CA GLU A 108 -7.25 -15.48 -4.72
C GLU A 108 -5.74 -15.45 -4.99
N PRO A 109 -5.30 -15.45 -6.25
CA PRO A 109 -3.88 -15.35 -6.56
C PRO A 109 -3.34 -13.99 -6.09
N PRO A 110 -2.15 -13.94 -5.46
CA PRO A 110 -1.48 -12.69 -5.16
C PRO A 110 -1.26 -11.86 -6.43
N VAL A 111 -1.50 -10.55 -6.33
CA VAL A 111 -1.17 -9.60 -7.38
C VAL A 111 0.30 -9.23 -7.23
N VAL A 112 1.05 -9.17 -8.33
CA VAL A 112 2.47 -8.80 -8.31
C VAL A 112 2.66 -7.59 -9.20
N GLU A 113 3.14 -6.51 -8.60
CA GLU A 113 3.36 -5.24 -9.29
C GLU A 113 4.80 -4.79 -9.11
N THR A 114 5.34 -4.09 -10.11
CA THR A 114 6.65 -3.45 -10.00
C THR A 114 6.47 -2.02 -9.52
N LEU A 115 6.89 -1.74 -8.29
CA LEU A 115 6.66 -0.45 -7.63
C LEU A 115 7.97 0.24 -7.26
N PRO A 116 8.03 1.58 -7.35
CA PRO A 116 9.14 2.34 -6.81
C PRO A 116 9.06 2.40 -5.29
N LEU A 117 10.13 1.98 -4.63
CA LEU A 117 10.24 2.07 -3.16
C LEU A 117 11.02 3.32 -2.69
N ALA A 118 11.60 4.06 -3.62
CA ALA A 118 12.30 5.29 -3.36
C ALA A 118 11.88 6.38 -4.34
N PHE A 119 12.08 7.63 -3.95
CA PHE A 119 11.82 8.78 -4.80
C PHE A 119 12.89 9.85 -4.58
N THR A 120 13.34 10.48 -5.65
CA THR A 120 14.08 11.74 -5.58
C THR A 120 13.16 12.90 -5.94
N VAL A 121 13.47 14.08 -5.40
CA VAL A 121 12.74 15.32 -5.70
C VAL A 121 13.68 16.26 -6.41
N ASP A 122 13.31 16.70 -7.61
CA ASP A 122 14.12 17.65 -8.36
C ASP A 122 13.97 19.10 -7.82
N ALA A 123 14.76 20.02 -8.37
CA ALA A 123 14.73 21.43 -7.99
C ALA A 123 13.38 22.14 -8.24
N LYS A 124 12.47 21.52 -9.00
CA LYS A 124 11.11 22.04 -9.27
C LYS A 124 10.06 21.40 -8.34
N GLY A 125 10.47 20.55 -7.40
CA GLY A 125 9.58 19.84 -6.49
C GLY A 125 8.90 18.62 -7.12
N ILE A 126 9.35 18.16 -8.29
CA ILE A 126 8.75 17.01 -8.96
C ILE A 126 9.40 15.73 -8.42
N ARG A 127 8.56 14.77 -8.02
CA ARG A 127 8.99 13.44 -7.56
C ARG A 127 9.32 12.53 -8.74
N HIS A 128 10.51 11.95 -8.74
CA HIS A 128 10.96 10.95 -9.71
C HIS A 128 11.06 9.60 -9.01
N PRO A 129 10.40 8.54 -9.53
CA PRO A 129 10.46 7.22 -8.94
C PRO A 129 11.84 6.59 -9.11
N GLU A 130 12.30 5.92 -8.06
CA GLU A 130 13.57 5.18 -8.04
C GLU A 130 13.36 3.76 -7.51
N SER A 131 14.35 2.90 -7.77
CA SER A 131 14.41 1.53 -7.27
C SER A 131 13.12 0.73 -7.52
N PRO A 132 12.69 0.56 -8.79
CA PRO A 132 11.54 -0.26 -9.11
C PRO A 132 11.84 -1.72 -8.76
N VAL A 133 11.02 -2.31 -7.89
CA VAL A 133 11.15 -3.72 -7.49
C VAL A 133 9.80 -4.43 -7.57
N PRO A 134 9.78 -5.74 -7.86
CA PRO A 134 8.56 -6.52 -7.75
C PRO A 134 8.11 -6.59 -6.28
N VAL A 135 6.82 -6.38 -6.05
CA VAL A 135 6.16 -6.50 -4.75
C VAL A 135 4.89 -7.33 -4.94
N SER A 136 4.67 -8.29 -4.06
CA SER A 136 3.48 -9.12 -4.05
C SER A 136 2.47 -8.60 -3.01
N PHE A 137 1.22 -8.45 -3.45
CA PHE A 137 0.07 -8.08 -2.63
C PHE A 137 -0.68 -9.35 -2.25
N LEU A 138 -0.59 -9.74 -0.97
CA LEU A 138 -1.32 -10.89 -0.47
C LEU A 138 -2.77 -10.50 -0.17
N PRO A 139 -3.77 -11.17 -0.75
CA PRO A 139 -5.17 -10.86 -0.46
C PRO A 139 -5.51 -11.23 0.99
N LEU A 140 -6.53 -10.58 1.54
CA LEU A 140 -7.05 -10.91 2.88
C LEU A 140 -7.54 -12.35 2.97
N GLY A 141 -7.87 -13.03 1.87
CA GLY A 141 -8.30 -14.44 1.88
C GLY A 141 -7.14 -15.45 1.95
N ALA A 142 -5.93 -15.04 1.54
CA ALA A 142 -4.79 -15.94 1.43
C ALA A 142 -3.82 -15.75 2.60
N GLU A 143 -3.50 -16.85 3.27
CA GLU A 143 -2.46 -16.91 4.29
C GLU A 143 -1.33 -17.79 3.77
N LEU A 144 -0.10 -17.28 3.84
CA LEU A 144 1.10 -17.91 3.32
C LEU A 144 2.15 -17.98 4.40
N GLU A 145 2.83 -19.10 4.53
CA GLU A 145 4.10 -19.20 5.24
C GLU A 145 5.23 -19.01 4.23
N LEU A 146 6.15 -18.09 4.52
CA LEU A 146 7.31 -17.76 3.69
C LEU A 146 8.61 -18.04 4.48
N PRO A 147 9.07 -19.30 4.51
CA PRO A 147 10.33 -19.65 5.14
C PRO A 147 11.48 -18.81 4.58
N GLY A 148 12.38 -18.36 5.47
CA GLY A 148 13.55 -17.57 5.09
C GLY A 148 13.34 -16.06 5.03
N ILE A 149 12.12 -15.55 5.25
CA ILE A 149 11.88 -14.11 5.40
C ILE A 149 11.77 -13.75 6.88
N SER A 150 12.46 -12.69 7.29
CA SER A 150 12.31 -12.11 8.63
C SER A 150 10.99 -11.35 8.73
N ALA A 151 10.03 -11.93 9.44
CA ALA A 151 8.76 -11.29 9.73
C ALA A 151 8.75 -10.67 11.12
N TRP A 152 7.89 -9.67 11.25
CA TRP A 152 7.61 -8.95 12.48
C TRP A 152 6.13 -9.11 12.80
N GLN A 153 5.78 -9.05 14.07
CA GLN A 153 4.40 -9.17 14.53
C GLN A 153 3.96 -7.92 15.28
N TRP A 154 2.69 -7.57 15.09
CA TRP A 154 1.99 -6.57 15.89
C TRP A 154 0.50 -6.90 15.91
N GLU A 155 -0.12 -6.85 17.10
CA GLU A 155 -1.53 -7.22 17.34
C GLU A 155 -1.97 -8.54 16.66
N GLY A 156 -1.11 -9.56 16.70
CA GLY A 156 -1.40 -10.89 16.13
C GLY A 156 -1.38 -10.94 14.60
N ARG A 157 -0.87 -9.90 13.93
CA ARG A 157 -0.62 -9.88 12.48
C ARG A 157 0.86 -9.82 12.20
N ALA A 158 1.33 -10.71 11.33
CA ALA A 158 2.70 -10.68 10.85
C ALA A 158 2.83 -9.87 9.57
N TRP A 159 3.95 -9.17 9.42
CA TRP A 159 4.27 -8.32 8.29
C TRP A 159 5.79 -8.33 8.05
N VAL A 160 6.21 -7.76 6.91
CA VAL A 160 7.62 -7.69 6.50
C VAL A 160 7.93 -6.29 5.99
N TRP A 161 9.16 -5.83 6.20
CA TRP A 161 9.60 -4.55 5.65
C TRP A 161 9.77 -4.66 4.13
N VAL A 162 9.17 -3.71 3.41
CA VAL A 162 9.26 -3.66 1.94
C VAL A 162 10.44 -2.81 1.47
N SER A 163 10.70 -1.70 2.15
CA SER A 163 11.88 -0.87 1.97
C SER A 163 12.94 -1.22 3.02
N ALA A 164 14.16 -1.50 2.57
CA ALA A 164 15.36 -1.61 3.41
C ALA A 164 16.24 -0.38 3.22
#